data_AF-A0A3E2CCK5-F1
#
_entry.id   AF-A0A3E2CCK5-F1
#
_cell.length_a   1.000
_cell.length_b   1.000
_cell.length_c   1.000
_cell.angle_alpha   90.00
_cell.angle_beta   90.00
_cell.angle_gamma   90.00
#
_symmetry.space_group_name_H-M   'P 1'
#
loop_
_entity.id
_entity.type
_entity.pdbx_description
1 polymer ?
#
loop_
_entity_poly.entity_id
_entity_poly.type
_entity_poly.pdbx_seq_one_letter_code
_entity_poly.pdbx_strand_id
1 'polypeptide(L)'
;LIISRIGRKTGLLLAILFILCGWIGIAVLINSGFLAIALCACIYYAGCGMVYSPLASTILSSLPVEESGRGCGMNDLAISVSASVGVVIFDGILDKNMLSGDSITGASGISSGFANISLMCAAVALLGIIVFTFRNFITKESNAIEVDEDQEQDQK
;
A
#
# COMPACT_ATOMS: atom_id res chain seq x y z
N LEU A 1 5.32 -1.43 -19.84
CA LEU A 1 4.99 -0.42 -20.87
C LEU A 1 4.34 0.85 -20.30
N ILE A 2 3.38 0.77 -19.37
CA ILE A 2 2.80 1.96 -18.69
C ILE A 2 3.71 2.53 -17.58
N ILE A 3 4.33 1.68 -16.74
CA ILE A 3 5.29 2.10 -15.68
C ILE A 3 6.52 2.83 -16.26
N SER A 4 6.91 2.52 -17.50
CA SER A 4 8.06 3.13 -18.15
C SER A 4 7.82 4.56 -18.62
N ARG A 5 6.55 5.01 -18.68
CA ARG A 5 6.18 6.39 -19.05
C ARG A 5 5.78 7.27 -17.85
N ILE A 6 5.28 6.68 -16.77
CA ILE A 6 4.77 7.40 -15.58
C ILE A 6 5.82 7.52 -14.48
N GLY A 7 6.85 6.67 -14.50
CA GLY A 7 7.88 6.61 -13.47
C GLY A 7 7.49 5.70 -12.31
N ARG A 8 8.46 4.94 -11.78
CA ARG A 8 8.26 3.94 -10.72
C ARG A 8 7.57 4.53 -9.47
N LYS A 9 7.93 5.77 -9.10
CA LYS A 9 7.40 6.49 -7.93
C LYS A 9 5.94 6.91 -8.11
N THR A 10 5.60 7.52 -9.24
CA THR A 10 4.23 7.98 -9.54
C THR A 10 3.27 6.81 -9.72
N GLY A 11 3.73 5.71 -10.34
CA GLY A 11 2.92 4.49 -10.48
C GLY A 11 2.60 3.85 -9.14
N LEU A 12 3.56 3.81 -8.22
CA LEU A 12 3.35 3.30 -6.87
C LEU A 12 2.39 4.19 -6.06
N LEU A 13 2.54 5.52 -6.12
CA LEU A 13 1.63 6.46 -5.46
C LEU A 13 0.19 6.31 -5.98
N LEU A 14 0.01 6.25 -7.30
CA LEU A 14 -1.31 6.06 -7.91
C LEU A 14 -1.94 4.73 -7.48
N ALA A 15 -1.15 3.66 -7.42
CA ALA A 15 -1.62 2.35 -6.98
C ALA A 15 -2.11 2.36 -5.52
N ILE A 16 -1.35 3.00 -4.62
CA ILE A 16 -1.74 3.10 -3.20
C ILE A 16 -2.99 3.98 -3.03
N LEU A 17 -3.14 5.05 -3.82
CA LEU A 17 -4.38 5.85 -3.84
C LEU A 17 -5.61 5.04 -4.27
N PHE A 18 -5.47 4.19 -5.29
CA PHE A 18 -6.55 3.28 -5.71
C PHE A 18 -6.94 2.30 -4.60
N ILE A 19 -5.95 1.73 -3.91
CA ILE A 19 -6.18 0.85 -2.75
C ILE A 19 -6.94 1.60 -1.65
N LEU A 20 -6.53 2.84 -1.36
CA LEU A 20 -7.17 3.69 -0.36
C LEU A 20 -8.63 4.02 -0.70
N CYS A 21 -8.89 4.42 -1.95
CA CYS A 21 -10.24 4.68 -2.44
C CYS A 21 -11.11 3.43 -2.39
N GLY A 22 -10.55 2.25 -2.67
CA GLY A 22 -11.26 0.97 -2.53
C GLY A 22 -11.71 0.72 -1.10
N TRP A 23 -10.82 0.85 -0.12
CA TRP A 23 -11.14 0.63 1.29
C TRP A 23 -12.11 1.66 1.87
N ILE A 24 -11.91 2.94 1.57
CA ILE A 24 -12.84 4.00 1.98
C ILE A 24 -14.22 3.80 1.32
N GLY A 25 -14.23 3.42 0.04
CA GLY A 25 -15.46 3.10 -0.69
C GLY A 25 -16.25 1.98 -0.05
N ILE A 26 -15.59 0.89 0.35
CA ILE A 26 -16.23 -0.22 1.08
C ILE A 26 -16.79 0.26 2.43
N ALA A 27 -16.03 1.07 3.17
CA ALA A 27 -16.49 1.59 4.47
C ALA A 27 -17.76 2.45 4.36
N VAL A 28 -17.87 3.27 3.31
CA VAL A 28 -19.01 4.19 3.11
C VAL A 28 -20.21 3.50 2.44
N LEU A 29 -19.96 2.61 1.47
CA LEU A 29 -21.02 1.97 0.66
C LEU A 29 -21.41 0.57 1.17
N ILE A 30 -21.02 0.21 2.40
CA ILE A 30 -21.33 -1.11 3.00
C ILE A 30 -22.84 -1.42 3.01
N ASN A 31 -23.70 -0.40 3.09
CA ASN A 31 -25.16 -0.52 3.10
C ASN A 31 -25.82 -0.32 1.71
N SER A 32 -25.03 0.00 0.67
CA SER A 32 -25.52 0.26 -0.69
C SER A 32 -25.74 -1.01 -1.52
N GLY A 33 -25.48 -2.18 -0.94
CA GLY A 33 -25.69 -3.50 -1.56
C GLY A 33 -24.45 -4.09 -2.22
N PHE A 34 -24.57 -5.35 -2.66
CA PHE A 34 -23.46 -6.16 -3.17
C PHE A 34 -22.72 -5.53 -4.37
N LEU A 35 -23.46 -4.92 -5.30
CA LEU A 35 -22.88 -4.37 -6.53
C LEU A 35 -21.91 -3.21 -6.24
N ALA A 36 -22.24 -2.35 -5.27
CA ALA A 36 -21.39 -1.24 -4.87
C ALA A 36 -20.07 -1.73 -4.26
N ILE A 37 -20.15 -2.71 -3.36
CA ILE A 37 -18.98 -3.32 -2.72
C ILE A 37 -18.11 -4.04 -3.76
N ALA A 38 -18.72 -4.74 -4.71
CA ALA A 38 -18.01 -5.43 -5.79
C ALA A 38 -17.22 -4.43 -6.67
N LEU A 39 -17.79 -3.28 -7.02
CA LEU A 39 -17.07 -2.23 -7.76
C LEU A 39 -15.90 -1.67 -6.94
N CYS A 40 -16.07 -1.44 -5.64
CA CYS A 40 -14.97 -1.00 -4.78
C CYS A 40 -13.86 -2.08 -4.68
N ALA A 41 -14.22 -3.36 -4.64
CA ALA A 41 -13.26 -4.47 -4.65
C ALA A 41 -12.49 -4.53 -5.98
N CYS A 42 -13.13 -4.24 -7.11
CA CYS A 42 -12.45 -4.13 -8.40
C CYS A 42 -11.40 -2.99 -8.39
N ILE A 43 -11.75 -1.82 -7.84
CA ILE A 43 -10.83 -0.69 -7.70
C ILE A 43 -9.64 -1.07 -6.81
N TYR A 44 -9.90 -1.74 -5.69
CA TYR A 44 -8.86 -2.23 -4.79
C TYR A 44 -7.90 -3.20 -5.50
N TYR A 45 -8.43 -4.23 -6.17
CA TYR A 45 -7.60 -5.22 -6.87
C TYR A 45 -6.85 -4.62 -8.07
N ALA A 46 -7.43 -3.64 -8.76
CA ALA A 46 -6.73 -2.87 -9.79
C ALA A 46 -5.52 -2.14 -9.20
N GLY A 47 -5.65 -1.57 -8.00
CA GLY A 47 -4.55 -0.99 -7.23
C GLY A 47 -3.47 -2.02 -6.89
N CYS A 48 -3.83 -3.17 -6.33
CA CYS A 48 -2.88 -4.24 -6.00
C CYS A 48 -2.08 -4.71 -7.21
N GLY A 49 -2.73 -4.91 -8.36
CA GLY A 49 -2.05 -5.30 -9.61
C GLY A 49 -1.05 -4.24 -10.09
N MET A 50 -1.36 -2.95 -9.90
CA MET A 50 -0.45 -1.85 -10.24
C MET A 50 0.78 -1.76 -9.33
N VAL A 51 0.70 -2.19 -8.06
CA VAL A 51 1.85 -2.18 -7.13
C VAL A 51 2.93 -3.18 -7.53
N TYR A 52 2.56 -4.36 -8.02
CA TYR A 52 3.51 -5.47 -8.22
C TYR A 52 4.61 -5.15 -9.23
N SER A 53 4.27 -4.46 -10.31
CA SER A 53 5.21 -4.12 -11.40
C SER A 53 6.34 -3.15 -10.98
N PRO A 54 6.08 -1.97 -10.39
CA PRO A 54 7.13 -1.10 -9.87
C PRO A 54 7.85 -1.68 -8.64
N LEU A 55 7.18 -2.50 -7.83
CA LEU A 55 7.78 -3.09 -6.63
C LEU A 55 8.84 -4.14 -6.98
N ALA A 56 8.50 -5.13 -7.81
CA ALA A 56 9.44 -6.16 -8.24
C ALA A 56 10.65 -5.57 -8.99
N SER A 57 10.42 -4.59 -9.87
CA SER A 57 11.50 -3.91 -10.60
C SER A 57 12.42 -3.10 -9.68
N THR A 58 11.90 -2.53 -8.59
CA THR A 58 12.72 -1.80 -7.61
C THR A 58 13.65 -2.74 -6.86
N ILE A 59 13.13 -3.87 -6.38
CA ILE A 59 13.90 -4.87 -5.61
C ILE A 59 15.01 -5.48 -6.47
N LEU A 60 14.66 -5.86 -7.71
CA LEU A 60 15.64 -6.43 -8.63
C LEU A 60 16.73 -5.43 -9.00
N SER A 61 16.39 -4.13 -9.12
CA SER A 61 17.37 -3.08 -9.44
C SER A 61 18.32 -2.72 -8.29
N SER A 62 18.00 -3.09 -7.05
CA SER A 62 18.84 -2.80 -5.87
C SER A 62 19.84 -3.91 -5.53
N LEU A 63 19.85 -5.02 -6.27
CA LEU A 63 20.68 -6.18 -5.97
C LEU A 63 21.64 -6.49 -7.12
N PRO A 64 22.83 -7.04 -6.82
CA PRO A 64 23.69 -7.66 -7.83
C PRO A 64 22.94 -8.75 -8.58
N VAL A 65 23.24 -8.95 -9.86
CA VAL A 65 22.54 -9.92 -10.73
C VAL A 65 22.67 -11.34 -10.17
N GLU A 66 23.78 -11.63 -9.51
CA GLU A 66 24.11 -12.92 -8.89
C GLU A 66 23.22 -13.22 -7.66
N GLU A 67 22.78 -12.19 -6.95
CA GLU A 67 21.98 -12.28 -5.72
C GLU A 67 20.48 -12.03 -5.97
N SER A 68 20.11 -11.70 -7.21
CA SER A 68 18.72 -11.42 -7.61
C SER A 68 17.74 -12.54 -7.26
N GLY A 69 18.15 -13.80 -7.43
CA GLY A 69 17.34 -14.96 -7.08
C GLY A 69 17.07 -15.06 -5.57
N ARG A 70 18.08 -14.74 -4.74
CA ARG A 70 17.95 -14.74 -3.28
C ARG A 70 17.07 -13.58 -2.82
N GLY A 71 17.23 -12.40 -3.43
CA GLY A 71 16.38 -11.24 -3.17
C GLY A 71 14.92 -11.43 -3.55
N CYS A 72 14.64 -12.04 -4.71
CA CYS A 72 13.28 -12.40 -5.12
C CYS A 72 12.63 -13.37 -4.13
N GLY A 73 13.37 -14.40 -3.67
CA GLY A 73 12.87 -15.35 -2.66
C GLY A 73 12.56 -14.68 -1.32
N MET A 74 13.43 -13.78 -0.86
CA MET A 74 13.18 -13.01 0.38
C MET A 74 11.96 -12.09 0.27
N ASN A 75 11.74 -11.46 -0.89
CA ASN A 75 10.56 -10.66 -1.14
C ASN A 75 9.27 -11.50 -1.09
N ASP A 76 9.27 -12.66 -1.74
CA ASP A 76 8.10 -13.56 -1.74
C ASP A 76 7.77 -14.07 -0.33
N LEU A 77 8.80 -14.40 0.46
CA LEU A 77 8.66 -14.72 1.88
C LEU A 77 8.07 -13.54 2.68
N ALA A 78 8.57 -12.32 2.46
CA ALA A 78 8.05 -11.13 3.15
C ALA A 78 6.57 -10.88 2.81
N ILE A 79 6.17 -11.02 1.54
CA ILE A 79 4.78 -10.85 1.09
C ILE A 79 3.87 -11.92 1.73
N SER A 80 4.26 -13.19 1.66
CA SER A 80 3.46 -14.31 2.18
C SER A 80 3.32 -14.29 3.70
N VAL A 81 4.40 -13.99 4.44
CA VAL A 81 4.35 -13.84 5.90
C VAL A 81 3.48 -12.66 6.30
N SER A 82 3.65 -11.50 5.63
CA SER A 82 2.84 -10.31 5.92
C SER A 82 1.35 -10.56 5.68
N ALA A 83 1.00 -11.28 4.61
CA ALA A 83 -0.38 -11.66 4.32
C ALA A 83 -0.97 -12.57 5.41
N SER A 84 -0.21 -13.59 5.85
CA SER A 84 -0.64 -14.52 6.91
C SER A 84 -0.88 -13.80 8.24
N VAL A 85 0.06 -12.94 8.66
CA VAL A 85 -0.06 -12.13 9.88
C VAL A 85 -1.25 -11.18 9.79
N GLY A 86 -1.48 -10.55 8.63
CA GLY A 86 -2.65 -9.70 8.43
C GLY A 86 -3.95 -10.46 8.64
N VAL A 87 -4.11 -11.61 7.97
CA VAL A 87 -5.33 -12.42 8.05
C VAL A 87 -5.62 -12.83 9.48
N VAL A 88 -4.65 -13.34 10.25
CA VAL A 88 -4.92 -13.81 11.63
C VAL A 88 -5.36 -12.67 12.56
N ILE A 89 -4.83 -11.46 12.36
CA ILE A 89 -5.19 -10.28 13.15
C ILE A 89 -6.62 -9.85 12.80
N PHE A 90 -6.91 -9.65 11.51
CA PHE A 90 -8.23 -9.16 11.08
C PHE A 90 -9.34 -10.20 11.29
N ASP A 91 -9.04 -11.48 11.08
CA ASP A 91 -9.97 -12.59 11.35
C ASP A 91 -10.30 -12.66 12.85
N GLY A 92 -9.29 -12.55 13.73
CA GLY A 92 -9.51 -12.52 15.17
C GLY A 92 -10.33 -11.30 15.66
N ILE A 93 -10.24 -10.16 14.97
CA ILE A 93 -11.05 -8.96 15.24
C ILE A 93 -12.51 -9.18 14.80
N LEU A 94 -12.72 -9.79 13.63
CA LEU A 94 -14.03 -10.15 13.10
C LEU A 94 -14.75 -11.15 13.99
N ASP A 95 -14.07 -12.24 14.35
CA ASP A 95 -14.62 -13.34 15.16
C ASP A 95 -15.14 -12.83 16.51
N LYS A 96 -14.34 -11.98 17.17
CA LYS A 96 -14.70 -11.37 18.45
C LYS A 96 -15.69 -10.21 18.35
N ASN A 97 -16.12 -9.82 17.14
CA ASN A 97 -17.02 -8.69 16.90
C ASN A 97 -16.59 -7.39 17.62
N MET A 98 -15.27 -7.19 17.79
CA MET A 98 -14.73 -6.10 18.63
C MET A 98 -15.07 -4.70 18.11
N LEU A 99 -15.46 -4.60 16.84
CA LEU A 99 -15.74 -3.34 16.13
C LEU A 99 -17.20 -3.23 15.68
N SER A 100 -18.12 -4.01 16.25
CA SER A 100 -19.54 -4.06 15.84
C SER A 100 -20.45 -3.02 16.53
N GLY A 101 -19.86 -2.04 17.23
CA GLY A 101 -20.57 -0.95 17.91
C GLY A 101 -21.09 0.10 16.94
N ASP A 102 -20.43 1.26 16.90
CA ASP A 102 -20.79 2.37 16.01
C ASP A 102 -19.96 2.35 14.71
N SER A 103 -20.56 2.83 13.61
CA SER A 103 -19.87 3.04 12.34
C SER A 103 -20.19 4.39 11.72
N ILE A 104 -19.27 4.86 10.88
CA ILE A 104 -19.38 6.15 10.16
C ILE A 104 -20.63 6.25 9.27
N THR A 105 -21.21 5.11 8.88
CA THR A 105 -22.42 5.01 8.03
C THR A 105 -23.71 4.80 8.82
N GLY A 106 -23.65 4.76 10.16
CA GLY A 106 -24.81 4.43 11.00
C GLY A 106 -25.25 2.95 10.90
N ALA A 107 -24.41 2.08 10.32
CA ALA A 107 -24.62 0.64 10.35
C ALA A 107 -24.43 0.10 11.78
N SER A 108 -25.15 -0.97 12.13
CA SER A 108 -25.04 -1.65 13.43
C SER A 108 -24.92 -3.16 13.24
N GLY A 109 -24.21 -3.84 14.14
CA GLY A 109 -24.00 -5.29 14.07
C GLY A 109 -22.82 -5.70 13.17
N ILE A 110 -22.97 -6.78 12.40
CA ILE A 110 -21.86 -7.34 11.63
C ILE A 110 -21.36 -6.36 10.56
N SER A 111 -22.28 -5.60 9.95
CA SER A 111 -21.95 -4.59 8.93
C SER A 111 -21.10 -3.44 9.47
N SER A 112 -21.25 -3.06 10.75
CA SER A 112 -20.37 -2.03 11.35
C SER A 112 -18.96 -2.55 11.60
N GLY A 113 -18.84 -3.83 11.99
CA GLY A 113 -17.55 -4.50 12.08
C GLY A 113 -16.76 -4.44 10.77
N PHE A 114 -17.40 -4.77 9.64
CA PHE A 114 -16.76 -4.70 8.32
C PHE A 114 -16.39 -3.28 7.88
N ALA A 115 -17.25 -2.29 8.16
CA ALA A 115 -16.96 -0.89 7.83
C ALA A 115 -15.76 -0.37 8.64
N ASN A 116 -15.69 -0.68 9.93
CA ASN A 116 -14.62 -0.24 10.81
C ASN A 116 -13.28 -0.92 10.49
N ILE A 117 -13.29 -2.20 10.12
CA ILE A 117 -12.08 -2.89 9.64
C ILE A 117 -11.60 -2.29 8.33
N SER A 118 -12.52 -1.96 7.42
CA SER A 118 -12.18 -1.31 6.15
C SER A 118 -11.52 0.06 6.36
N LEU A 119 -11.99 0.84 7.34
CA LEU A 119 -11.33 2.09 7.75
C LEU A 119 -9.96 1.85 8.36
N MET A 120 -9.78 0.79 9.15
CA MET A 120 -8.48 0.44 9.73
C MET A 120 -7.47 0.08 8.62
N CYS A 121 -7.90 -0.69 7.61
CA CYS A 121 -7.09 -0.97 6.42
C CYS A 121 -6.75 0.31 5.64
N ALA A 122 -7.70 1.23 5.49
CA ALA A 122 -7.45 2.53 4.86
C ALA A 122 -6.43 3.36 5.65
N ALA A 123 -6.47 3.34 6.98
CA ALA A 123 -5.51 4.02 7.83
C ALA A 123 -4.09 3.45 7.68
N VAL A 124 -3.97 2.12 7.60
CA VAL A 124 -2.68 1.45 7.34
C VAL A 124 -2.14 1.84 5.95
N ALA A 125 -3.00 1.89 4.93
CA ALA A 125 -2.61 2.35 3.59
C ALA A 125 -2.16 3.83 3.60
N LEU A 126 -2.82 4.71 4.37
CA LEU A 126 -2.38 6.10 4.57
C LEU A 126 -1.00 6.18 5.22
N LEU A 127 -0.75 5.40 6.27
CA LEU A 127 0.57 5.31 6.89
C LEU A 127 1.63 4.88 5.86
N GLY A 128 1.30 3.94 4.97
CA GLY A 128 2.15 3.55 3.86
C GLY A 128 2.50 4.72 2.93
N ILE A 129 1.54 5.57 2.57
CA ILE A 129 1.78 6.78 1.77
C ILE A 129 2.68 7.77 2.53
N ILE A 130 2.42 7.98 3.82
CA ILE A 130 3.19 8.92 4.65
C ILE A 130 4.66 8.47 4.71
N VAL A 131 4.91 7.20 5.05
CA VAL A 131 6.26 6.63 5.11
C VAL A 131 6.94 6.71 3.75
N PHE A 132 6.23 6.39 2.67
CA PHE A 132 6.77 6.48 1.31
C PHE A 132 7.18 7.92 0.94
N THR A 133 6.33 8.89 1.27
CA THR A 133 6.56 10.31 0.99
C THR A 133 7.71 10.85 1.81
N PHE A 134 7.77 10.51 3.11
CA PHE A 134 8.82 10.92 4.03
C PHE A 134 10.18 10.36 3.61
N ARG A 135 10.23 9.07 3.24
CA ARG A 135 11.45 8.44 2.74
C ARG A 135 11.89 9.05 1.40
N ASN A 136 10.94 9.35 0.50
CA ASN A 136 11.25 10.02 -0.75
C ASN A 136 11.75 11.47 -0.53
N PHE A 137 11.26 12.15 0.52
CA PHE A 137 11.74 13.47 0.91
C PHE A 137 13.20 13.40 1.40
N ILE A 138 13.51 12.47 2.30
CA ILE A 138 14.89 12.26 2.83
C ILE A 138 15.87 11.90 1.71
N THR A 139 15.52 10.97 0.81
CA THR A 139 16.41 10.61 -0.31
C THR A 139 16.67 11.78 -1.25
N LYS A 140 15.68 12.68 -1.43
CA LYS A 140 15.86 13.88 -2.25
C LYS A 140 16.79 14.89 -1.58
N GLU A 141 16.75 15.00 -0.26
CA GLU A 141 17.63 15.85 0.54
C GLU A 141 19.07 15.31 0.54
N SER A 142 19.27 14.01 0.74
CA SER A 142 20.60 13.36 0.70
C SER A 142 21.29 13.53 -0.66
N ASN A 143 20.57 13.31 -1.77
CA ASN A 143 21.14 13.52 -3.11
C ASN A 143 21.43 15.00 -3.41
N ALA A 144 20.79 15.95 -2.73
CA ALA A 144 21.07 17.37 -2.90
C ALA A 144 22.37 17.77 -2.18
N ILE A 145 22.70 17.09 -1.07
CA ILE A 145 23.90 17.33 -0.28
C ILE A 145 25.14 16.72 -0.98
N GLU A 146 25.04 15.50 -1.53
CA GLU A 146 26.15 14.89 -2.31
C GLU A 146 26.52 15.72 -3.54
N VAL A 147 25.52 16.26 -4.27
CA VAL A 147 25.78 17.10 -5.44
C VAL A 147 26.44 18.43 -5.06
N ASP A 148 26.17 18.96 -3.88
CA ASP A 148 26.80 20.20 -3.38
C ASP A 148 28.26 19.95 -2.97
N GLU A 149 28.54 18.81 -2.32
CA GLU A 149 29.91 18.40 -1.97
C GLU A 149 30.78 18.11 -3.22
N ASP A 150 30.23 17.45 -4.25
CA ASP A 150 30.94 17.19 -5.50
C ASP A 150 31.27 18.51 -6.25
N GLN A 151 30.36 19.48 -6.21
CA GLN A 151 30.59 20.81 -6.81
C GLN A 151 31.64 21.63 -6.05
N GLU A 152 31.74 21.47 -4.72
CA GLU A 152 32.78 22.11 -3.90
C GLU A 152 34.17 21.46 -4.05
N GLN A 153 34.24 20.16 -4.34
CA GLN A 153 35.51 19.46 -4.59
C GLN A 153 36.09 19.74 -5.98
N ASP A 154 35.26 19.91 -7.01
CA ASP A 154 35.72 20.27 -8.37
C ASP A 154 36.21 21.73 -8.51
N GLN A 155 35.96 22.59 -7.50
CA GLN A 155 36.42 23.98 -7.48
C GLN A 155 37.72 24.21 -6.68
N LYS A 156 38.36 23.16 -6.16
CA LYS A 156 39.67 23.22 -5.47
C LYS A 156 40.79 22.59 -6.29
#